data_AF-A0A445JKA2-F1
#
_entry.id   AF-A0A445JKA2-F1
#
_cell.length_a   1.000
_cell.length_b   1.000
_cell.length_c   1.000
_cell.angle_alpha   90.00
_cell.angle_beta   90.00
_cell.angle_gamma   90.00
#
_symmetry.space_group_name_H-M   'P 1'
#
loop_
_entity.id
_entity.type
_entity.pdbx_description
1 polymer ?
#
loop_
_entity_poly.entity_id
_entity_poly.type
_entity_poly.pdbx_seq_one_letter_code
_entity_poly.pdbx_strand_id
1 'polypeptide(L)'
;QNLLSKKSQRKPYIAVGTVGRRKPYTALGTVVGAQSSKLSTLPVNKLIVLYVVFKLDESYTPSKVSILAGDGFDNLKEIKIVELVKPTGWVYLSLSGADPR
;
A
#
# COMPACT_ATOMS: atom_id res chain seq x y z
N GLN A 1 31.43 4.47 -31.97
CA GLN A 1 29.96 4.54 -31.97
C GLN A 1 29.48 4.58 -30.53
N ASN A 2 29.07 5.75 -30.00
CA ASN A 2 28.33 5.88 -28.75
C ASN A 2 27.77 7.32 -28.65
N LEU A 3 26.54 7.50 -29.11
CA LEU A 3 25.75 8.72 -28.93
C LEU A 3 24.88 8.55 -27.68
N LEU A 4 25.36 9.02 -26.54
CA LEU A 4 24.60 9.06 -25.28
C LEU A 4 23.58 10.21 -25.34
N SER A 5 22.35 9.87 -25.76
CA SER A 5 21.17 10.73 -25.72
C SER A 5 20.78 11.07 -24.27
N LYS A 6 21.13 12.27 -23.81
CA LYS A 6 20.59 12.83 -22.56
C LYS A 6 19.17 13.33 -22.83
N LYS A 7 18.18 12.46 -22.62
CA LYS A 7 16.75 12.79 -22.70
C LYS A 7 16.39 13.76 -21.55
N SER A 8 16.32 15.05 -21.87
CA SER A 8 15.89 16.13 -20.97
C SER A 8 14.41 15.95 -20.62
N GLN A 9 14.10 15.36 -19.46
CA GLN A 9 12.74 15.37 -18.94
C GLN A 9 12.43 16.77 -18.37
N ARG A 10 11.82 17.62 -19.19
CA ARG A 10 11.23 18.87 -18.71
C ARG A 10 9.92 18.54 -17.99
N LYS A 11 9.91 18.70 -16.65
CA LYS A 11 8.67 18.70 -15.86
C LYS A 11 7.80 19.89 -16.30
N PRO A 12 6.47 19.73 -16.47
CA PRO A 12 5.61 20.85 -16.77
C PRO A 12 5.48 21.72 -15.51
N TYR A 13 5.92 22.98 -15.60
CA TYR A 13 5.64 24.01 -14.60
C TYR A 13 4.37 24.74 -15.04
N ILE A 14 3.35 24.78 -14.18
CA ILE A 14 2.18 25.66 -14.37
C ILE A 14 2.56 27.03 -13.80
N ALA A 15 2.76 28.02 -14.67
CA ALA A 15 2.96 29.41 -14.26
C ALA A 15 1.59 30.10 -14.20
N VAL A 16 1.08 30.34 -12.99
CA VAL A 16 -0.06 31.24 -12.77
C VAL A 16 0.50 32.61 -12.39
N GLY A 17 0.41 33.58 -13.29
CA GLY A 17 0.86 34.96 -13.04
C GLY A 17 -0.32 35.86 -12.68
N THR A 18 -0.30 36.46 -11.49
CA THR A 18 -1.11 37.67 -11.24
C THR A 18 -0.37 38.88 -11.78
N VAL A 19 -0.94 39.60 -12.74
CA VAL A 19 -0.41 40.87 -13.24
C VAL A 19 -0.61 41.93 -12.17
N GLY A 20 0.43 42.16 -11.36
CA GLY A 20 0.49 43.19 -10.34
C GLY A 20 1.83 43.93 -10.44
N ARG A 21 1.76 45.27 -10.47
CA ARG A 21 2.89 46.17 -10.76
C ARG A 21 4.12 45.95 -9.87
N ARG A 22 5.30 46.05 -10.51
CA ARG A 22 6.68 46.05 -9.98
C ARG A 22 6.86 46.70 -8.59
N LYS A 23 7.66 46.06 -7.72
CA LYS A 23 8.81 46.70 -7.01
C LYS A 23 9.92 45.67 -6.67
N PRO A 24 11.20 46.09 -6.57
CA PRO A 24 12.35 45.20 -6.73
C PRO A 24 13.24 45.18 -5.48
N TYR A 25 13.15 44.19 -4.59
CA TYR A 25 14.18 44.00 -3.55
C TYR A 25 14.41 42.52 -3.26
N THR A 26 15.67 42.13 -3.42
CA THR A 26 16.37 40.92 -3.03
C THR A 26 15.69 40.08 -1.94
N ALA A 27 15.28 38.86 -2.28
CA ALA A 27 15.11 37.79 -1.29
C ALA A 27 16.27 36.80 -1.50
N LEU A 28 17.32 36.91 -0.67
CA LEU A 28 18.26 35.81 -0.46
C LEU A 28 17.40 34.62 -0.01
N GLY A 29 17.25 33.64 -0.91
CA GLY A 29 16.29 32.55 -0.74
C GLY A 29 16.65 31.70 0.46
N THR A 30 15.89 31.82 1.54
CA THR A 30 15.75 30.72 2.48
C THR A 30 14.81 29.73 1.79
N VAL A 31 15.35 28.65 1.24
CA VAL A 31 14.53 27.51 0.82
C VAL A 31 14.02 26.86 2.09
N VAL A 32 12.91 27.37 2.64
CA VAL A 32 12.08 26.60 3.56
C VAL A 32 11.26 25.66 2.69
N GLY A 33 11.94 24.61 2.21
CA GLY A 33 11.27 23.40 1.81
C GLY A 33 10.77 22.73 3.07
N ALA A 34 9.58 23.13 3.53
CA ALA A 34 8.79 22.22 4.34
C ALA A 34 8.54 21.00 3.45
N GLN A 35 9.28 19.90 3.66
CA GLN A 35 8.83 18.58 3.25
C GLN A 35 7.55 18.30 4.04
N SER A 36 6.44 18.84 3.54
CA SER A 36 5.14 18.68 4.17
C SER A 36 4.72 17.24 3.98
N SER A 37 4.74 16.57 5.13
CA SER A 37 4.14 15.29 5.45
C SER A 37 4.60 14.13 4.56
N LYS A 38 5.41 13.26 5.17
CA LYS A 38 4.95 11.87 5.34
C LYS A 38 3.46 11.98 5.71
N LEU A 39 2.58 11.95 4.71
CA LEU A 39 1.17 11.73 4.96
C LEU A 39 1.19 10.35 5.59
N SER A 40 1.04 10.29 6.90
CA SER A 40 1.01 9.05 7.64
C SER A 40 -0.15 8.26 7.08
N THR A 41 0.11 7.42 6.09
CA THR A 41 -0.80 6.39 5.67
C THR A 41 -1.11 5.64 6.96
N LEU A 42 -2.29 5.88 7.51
CA LEU A 42 -2.73 5.18 8.71
C LEU A 42 -2.51 3.70 8.43
N PRO A 43 -1.98 2.93 9.40
CA PRO A 43 -1.79 1.51 9.19
C PRO A 43 -3.15 0.93 8.81
N VAL A 44 -3.28 0.54 7.54
CA VAL A 44 -4.44 -0.18 7.08
C VAL A 44 -4.31 -1.54 7.73
N ASN A 45 -5.14 -1.81 8.74
CA ASN A 45 -5.23 -3.13 9.34
C ASN A 45 -5.77 -4.09 8.27
N LYS A 46 -4.86 -4.90 7.72
CA LYS A 46 -5.19 -5.90 6.70
C LYS A 46 -5.61 -7.18 7.43
N LEU A 47 -6.91 -7.31 7.69
CA LEU A 47 -7.50 -8.45 8.41
C LEU A 47 -8.49 -9.17 7.49
N ILE A 48 -8.35 -10.49 7.40
CA ILE A 48 -9.35 -11.38 6.79
C ILE A 48 -10.09 -12.09 7.92
N VAL A 49 -11.41 -12.16 7.82
CA VAL A 49 -12.25 -12.87 8.81
C VAL A 49 -13.06 -13.93 8.08
N LEU A 50 -12.96 -15.18 8.54
CA LEU A 50 -13.68 -16.33 7.99
C LEU A 50 -14.59 -16.91 9.07
N TYR A 51 -15.82 -17.29 8.73
CA TYR A 51 -16.66 -18.06 9.65
C TYR A 51 -16.57 -19.53 9.27
N VAL A 52 -16.08 -20.36 10.19
CA VAL A 52 -15.84 -21.79 9.92
C VAL A 52 -16.25 -22.61 11.15
N VAL A 53 -17.09 -23.64 10.96
CA VAL A 53 -17.59 -24.46 12.07
C VAL A 53 -17.49 -25.95 11.74
N PHE A 54 -16.46 -26.60 12.31
CA PHE A 54 -16.17 -28.01 12.08
C PHE A 54 -17.34 -28.96 12.40
N LYS A 55 -18.11 -28.67 13.44
CA LYS A 55 -19.22 -29.55 13.85
C LYS A 55 -20.44 -29.48 12.94
N LEU A 56 -20.63 -28.39 12.20
CA LEU A 56 -21.78 -28.23 11.31
C LEU A 56 -21.45 -28.72 9.89
N ASP A 57 -20.23 -28.44 9.44
CA ASP A 57 -19.81 -28.73 8.06
C ASP A 57 -18.99 -30.02 7.92
N GLU A 58 -18.62 -30.67 9.03
CA GLU A 58 -17.84 -31.91 9.09
C GLU A 58 -16.65 -31.92 8.11
N SER A 59 -16.67 -32.79 7.10
CA SER A 59 -15.61 -32.96 6.09
C SER A 59 -15.51 -31.82 5.08
N TYR A 60 -16.52 -30.94 4.99
CA TYR A 60 -16.48 -29.74 4.15
C TYR A 60 -15.71 -28.59 4.79
N THR A 61 -15.36 -28.72 6.07
CA THR A 61 -14.51 -27.73 6.75
C THR A 61 -13.10 -27.77 6.17
N PRO A 62 -12.59 -26.66 5.59
CA PRO A 62 -11.23 -26.64 5.05
C PRO A 62 -10.22 -26.84 6.16
N SER A 63 -9.31 -27.80 5.98
CA SER A 63 -8.19 -28.05 6.91
C SER A 63 -7.02 -27.09 6.71
N LYS A 64 -6.90 -26.51 5.52
CA LYS A 64 -5.80 -25.61 5.14
C LYS A 64 -6.32 -24.53 4.20
N VAL A 65 -5.95 -23.28 4.49
CA VAL A 65 -6.29 -22.11 3.68
C VAL A 65 -5.00 -21.39 3.29
N SER A 66 -4.78 -21.22 1.99
CA SER A 66 -3.72 -20.37 1.44
C SER A 66 -4.32 -19.05 0.97
N ILE A 67 -3.68 -17.95 1.36
CA ILE A 67 -4.04 -16.59 0.98
C ILE A 67 -3.02 -16.13 -0.04
N LEU A 68 -3.49 -15.92 -1.27
CA LEU A 68 -2.69 -15.39 -2.36
C LEU A 68 -3.20 -14.00 -2.73
N ALA A 69 -2.28 -13.08 -3.00
CA ALA A 69 -2.65 -11.79 -3.60
C ALA A 69 -1.65 -11.36 -4.66
N GLY A 70 -2.13 -10.53 -5.57
CA GLY A 70 -1.41 -10.00 -6.72
C GLY A 70 -2.29 -8.94 -7.40
N ASP A 71 -1.78 -8.37 -8.47
CA ASP A 71 -2.46 -7.37 -9.28
C ASP A 71 -3.38 -7.99 -10.34
N GLY A 72 -3.23 -9.29 -10.61
CA GLY A 72 -4.07 -10.06 -11.53
C GLY A 72 -3.96 -11.56 -11.28
N PHE A 73 -4.86 -12.35 -11.89
CA PHE A 73 -4.88 -13.82 -11.70
C PHE A 73 -3.56 -14.50 -12.10
N ASP A 74 -2.83 -13.92 -13.05
CA ASP A 74 -1.56 -14.44 -13.55
C ASP A 74 -0.36 -14.18 -12.61
N ASN A 75 -0.49 -13.28 -11.62
CA ASN A 75 0.62 -12.88 -10.74
C ASN A 75 0.36 -13.06 -9.24
N LEU A 76 -0.62 -13.90 -8.89
CA LEU A 76 -0.93 -14.21 -7.50
C LEU A 76 0.27 -14.86 -6.80
N LYS A 77 0.74 -14.23 -5.72
CA LYS A 77 1.77 -14.78 -4.84
C LYS A 77 1.15 -15.18 -3.52
N GLU A 78 1.59 -16.32 -3.00
CA GLU A 78 1.19 -16.77 -1.68
C GLU A 78 1.79 -15.86 -0.60
N ILE A 79 0.92 -15.32 0.25
CA ILE A 79 1.28 -14.40 1.33
C ILE A 79 1.25 -15.13 2.66
N LYS A 80 0.25 -16.00 2.86
CA LYS A 80 0.05 -16.69 4.14
C LYS A 80 -0.60 -18.04 3.92
N ILE A 81 -0.12 -19.04 4.65
CA ILE A 81 -0.76 -20.34 4.78
C ILE A 81 -1.21 -20.49 6.21
N VAL A 82 -2.47 -20.87 6.41
CA VAL A 82 -3.02 -21.16 7.74
C VAL A 82 -3.58 -22.58 7.74
N GLU A 83 -3.20 -23.34 8.75
CA GLU A 83 -3.78 -24.64 9.05
C GLU A 83 -4.90 -24.45 10.08
N LEU A 84 -6.06 -25.05 9.81
CA LEU A 84 -7.26 -24.95 10.62
C LEU A 84 -7.56 -26.31 11.25
N VAL A 85 -7.31 -26.43 12.55
CA VAL A 85 -7.56 -27.66 13.29
C VAL A 85 -8.91 -27.57 14.00
N LYS A 86 -9.94 -28.12 13.36
CA LYS A 86 -11.32 -28.15 13.89
C LYS A 86 -11.81 -26.77 14.38
N PRO A 87 -11.77 -25.72 13.53
CA PRO A 87 -12.19 -24.39 13.91
C PRO A 87 -13.68 -24.36 14.29
N THR A 88 -14.02 -23.47 15.23
CA THR A 88 -15.41 -23.24 15.62
C THR A 88 -15.67 -21.74 15.76
N GLY A 89 -16.37 -21.17 14.78
CA GLY A 89 -16.78 -19.77 14.77
C GLY A 89 -15.90 -18.88 13.88
N TRP A 90 -15.71 -17.64 14.30
CA TRP A 90 -14.93 -16.64 13.56
C TRP A 90 -13.43 -16.88 13.69
N VAL A 91 -12.74 -16.95 12.55
CA VAL A 91 -11.30 -17.08 12.40
C VAL A 91 -10.74 -15.78 11.87
N TYR A 92 -9.82 -15.18 12.62
CA TYR A 92 -9.20 -13.89 12.31
C TYR A 92 -7.79 -14.10 11.75
N LEU A 93 -7.56 -13.69 10.51
CA LEU A 93 -6.31 -13.87 9.79
C LEU A 93 -5.67 -12.51 9.51
N SER A 94 -4.73 -12.11 10.36
CA SER A 94 -3.92 -10.92 10.15
C SER A 94 -2.93 -11.12 9.00
N LEU A 95 -2.93 -10.19 8.04
CA LEU A 95 -1.97 -10.13 6.92
C LEU A 95 -0.79 -9.20 7.19
N SER A 96 -0.84 -8.41 8.26
CA SER A 96 0.36 -7.72 8.74
C SER A 96 1.25 -8.75 9.45
N GLY A 97 2.56 -8.72 9.19
CA GLY A 97 3.53 -9.56 9.89
C GLY A 97 3.63 -9.31 11.41
N ALA A 98 2.83 -8.39 11.94
CA ALA A 98 2.57 -8.26 13.36
C ALA A 98 1.42 -9.22 13.73
N ASP A 99 1.80 -10.31 14.39
CA ASP A 99 0.85 -11.18 15.08
C ASP A 99 0.20 -10.38 16.21
N PRO A 100 -1.14 -10.17 16.22
CA PRO A 100 -1.80 -9.48 17.31
C PRO A 100 -1.82 -10.43 18.52
N ARG A 101 -0.77 -10.34 19.34
CA ARG A 101 -0.74 -10.97 20.67
C ARG A 101 -1.81 -10.39 21.58
#